data_AF-A0A960H3F9-F1
#
_entry.id   AF-A0A960H3F9-F1
#
_cell.length_a   1.000
_cell.length_b   1.000
_cell.length_c   1.000
_cell.angle_alpha   90.00
_cell.angle_beta   90.00
_cell.angle_gamma   90.00
#
_symmetry.space_group_name_H-M   'P 1'
#
loop_
_entity.id
_entity.type
_entity.pdbx_description
1 polymer ?
#
loop_
_entity_poly.entity_id
_entity_poly.type
_entity_poly.pdbx_seq_one_letter_code
_entity_poly.pdbx_strand_id
1 'polypeptide(L)'
;MILHRMRLTNFRGVADREITLPNQGVVVVCGPNEVGKSSMLEALDLLLTYRDRSTHRDVKAVKPANADVGSQVEAEISTGPYRFVYRKRFHKKAVTELEIIEPRREQLSGDDAHDRVEAMLSETLDTKLWEAQRVLQSSSTEAVNLSGSDSLARALDAAAGETDAGPSNDDSLWIDLIDTEYLKYFTPTGRPTGPWKAVTERVTLAQAEVRSRLRAVEEVDERVARHEALTAALQALDEALAPANSRLTAARTADDALTELRDRLSQARQIAATVAATSTGSALADTQRSQLVADCARRTETLVALQAQRAAAELQETGARQVAESASTAAEQAGA
;
A
#
# COMPACT_ATOMS: atom_id res chain seq x y z
N MET A 1 17.95 -46.44 23.63
CA MET A 1 18.81 -45.26 23.89
C MET A 1 17.91 -44.06 24.21
N ILE A 2 18.28 -43.22 25.16
CA ILE A 2 17.63 -41.93 25.44
C ILE A 2 18.68 -40.82 25.30
N LEU A 3 18.41 -39.83 24.47
CA LEU A 3 19.24 -38.62 24.36
C LEU A 3 18.66 -37.55 25.28
N HIS A 4 19.41 -37.13 26.29
CA HIS A 4 18.97 -36.13 27.29
C HIS A 4 19.35 -34.72 26.89
N ARG A 5 20.56 -34.56 26.36
CA ARG A 5 21.14 -33.25 26.06
C ARG A 5 22.08 -33.37 24.88
N MET A 6 22.13 -32.33 24.05
CA MET A 6 23.07 -32.26 22.95
C MET A 6 23.54 -30.82 22.74
N ARG A 7 24.85 -30.63 22.61
CA ARG A 7 25.46 -29.32 22.37
C ARG A 7 26.39 -29.38 21.17
N LEU A 8 26.26 -28.39 20.29
CA LEU A 8 27.13 -28.15 19.15
C LEU A 8 27.88 -26.84 19.34
N THR A 9 29.19 -26.87 19.11
CA THR A 9 30.01 -25.67 19.12
C THR A 9 30.89 -25.65 17.87
N ASN A 10 30.85 -24.56 17.11
CA ASN A 10 31.54 -24.37 15.84
C ASN A 10 31.28 -25.49 14.80
N PHE A 11 30.03 -25.91 14.66
CA PHE A 11 29.63 -27.00 13.77
C PHE A 11 28.94 -26.44 12.52
N ARG A 12 29.57 -26.56 11.33
CA ARG A 12 29.13 -25.87 10.10
C ARG A 12 28.92 -24.36 10.33
N GLY A 13 27.68 -23.87 10.21
CA GLY A 13 27.29 -22.48 10.48
C GLY A 13 26.85 -22.20 11.93
N VAL A 14 26.89 -23.21 12.81
CA VAL A 14 26.40 -23.13 14.20
C VAL A 14 27.56 -22.73 15.11
N ALA A 15 27.51 -21.53 15.68
CA ALA A 15 28.53 -21.04 16.61
C ALA A 15 28.49 -21.78 17.96
N ASP A 16 27.33 -21.74 18.64
CA ASP A 16 27.05 -22.53 19.85
C ASP A 16 25.54 -22.77 19.94
N ARG A 17 25.14 -24.01 20.21
CA ARG A 17 23.73 -24.37 20.39
C ARG A 17 23.61 -25.59 21.27
N GLU A 18 22.66 -25.52 22.20
CA GLU A 18 22.35 -26.59 23.13
C GLU A 18 20.85 -26.90 23.10
N ILE A 19 20.51 -28.18 23.14
CA ILE A 19 19.13 -28.67 23.33
C ILE A 19 19.11 -29.62 24.52
N THR A 20 18.04 -29.53 25.31
CA THR A 20 17.69 -30.51 26.33
C THR A 20 16.39 -31.17 25.91
N LEU A 21 16.35 -32.50 25.97
CA LEU A 21 15.22 -33.31 25.55
C LEU A 21 14.58 -33.95 26.79
N PRO A 22 13.24 -34.05 26.83
CA PRO A 22 12.56 -34.80 27.86
C PRO A 22 12.88 -36.29 27.77
N ASN A 23 12.88 -36.98 28.91
CA ASN A 23 13.18 -38.41 28.99
C ASN A 23 12.14 -39.29 28.26
N GLN A 24 10.93 -38.76 28.03
CA GLN A 24 9.81 -39.47 27.42
C GLN A 24 8.96 -38.51 26.58
N GLY A 25 8.23 -39.05 25.60
CA GLY A 25 7.29 -38.32 24.76
C GLY A 25 7.81 -38.05 23.34
N VAL A 26 7.04 -37.24 22.59
CA VAL A 26 7.37 -36.86 21.21
C VAL A 26 7.87 -35.42 21.19
N VAL A 27 9.06 -35.21 20.64
CA VAL A 27 9.68 -33.88 20.51
C VAL A 27 9.62 -33.44 19.06
N VAL A 28 9.01 -32.29 18.80
CA VAL A 28 8.96 -31.67 17.47
C VAL A 28 9.90 -30.47 17.43
N VAL A 29 10.94 -30.55 16.59
CA VAL A 29 11.89 -29.44 16.39
C VAL A 29 11.47 -28.63 15.16
N CYS A 30 10.87 -27.46 15.38
CA CYS A 30 10.42 -26.54 14.34
C CYS A 30 11.41 -25.39 14.12
N GLY A 31 11.51 -24.91 12.88
CA GLY A 31 12.29 -23.71 12.54
C GLY A 31 12.38 -23.51 11.02
N PRO A 32 12.89 -22.38 10.54
CA PRO A 32 13.17 -22.16 9.12
C PRO A 32 14.12 -23.21 8.54
N ASN A 33 14.15 -23.34 7.20
CA ASN A 33 15.16 -24.14 6.52
C ASN A 33 16.56 -23.57 6.82
N GLU A 34 17.59 -24.42 6.77
CA GLU A 34 19.01 -24.02 6.96
C GLU A 34 19.40 -23.54 8.36
N VAL A 35 18.46 -23.47 9.31
CA VAL A 35 18.74 -23.19 10.73
C VAL A 35 19.53 -24.34 11.39
N GLY A 36 19.77 -25.44 10.70
CA GLY A 36 20.62 -26.55 11.16
C GLY A 36 19.87 -27.64 11.93
N LYS A 37 18.57 -27.83 11.67
CA LYS A 37 17.76 -28.93 12.24
C LYS A 37 18.34 -30.31 11.89
N SER A 38 18.57 -30.58 10.60
CA SER A 38 19.17 -31.83 10.13
C SER A 38 20.62 -31.98 10.59
N SER A 39 21.35 -30.86 10.68
CA SER A 39 22.74 -30.84 11.15
C SER A 39 22.90 -31.29 12.61
N MET A 40 21.86 -31.15 13.44
CA MET A 40 21.86 -31.68 14.81
C MET A 40 21.86 -33.21 14.82
N LEU A 41 20.96 -33.83 14.05
CA LEU A 41 20.88 -35.29 13.99
C LEU A 41 22.13 -35.89 13.34
N GLU A 42 22.64 -35.28 12.27
CA GLU A 42 23.90 -35.69 11.65
C GLU A 42 25.09 -35.58 12.62
N ALA A 43 25.12 -34.57 13.49
CA ALA A 43 26.18 -34.42 14.47
C ALA A 43 26.20 -35.55 15.52
N LEU A 44 25.02 -36.01 15.93
CA LEU A 44 24.91 -37.18 16.82
C LEU A 44 25.50 -38.43 16.16
N ASP A 45 25.28 -38.62 14.86
CA ASP A 45 25.87 -39.74 14.11
C ASP A 45 27.38 -39.65 14.07
N LEU A 46 27.88 -38.46 13.75
CA LEU A 46 29.32 -38.25 13.70
C LEU A 46 29.97 -38.53 15.06
N LEU A 47 29.32 -38.11 16.15
CA LEU A 47 29.78 -38.35 17.51
C LEU A 47 29.93 -39.85 17.81
N LEU A 48 28.92 -40.65 17.47
CA LEU A 48 28.86 -42.08 17.79
C LEU A 48 29.69 -42.95 16.83
N THR A 49 29.72 -42.61 15.53
CA THR A 49 30.29 -43.48 14.49
C THR A 49 31.78 -43.26 14.22
N TYR A 50 32.29 -42.03 14.33
CA TYR A 50 33.65 -41.72 13.88
C TYR A 50 34.59 -41.31 15.03
N ARG A 51 35.87 -41.71 14.93
CA ARG A 51 36.96 -41.18 15.77
C ARG A 51 37.21 -39.70 15.50
N ASP A 52 37.75 -38.98 16.48
CA ASP A 52 37.99 -37.52 16.44
C ASP A 52 38.95 -37.10 15.31
N ARG A 53 39.84 -38.01 14.90
CA ARG A 53 40.82 -37.81 13.80
C ARG A 53 40.36 -38.37 12.46
N SER A 54 39.11 -38.80 12.34
CA SER A 54 38.57 -39.38 11.11
C SER A 54 38.65 -38.39 9.94
N THR A 55 39.11 -38.89 8.79
CA THR A 55 39.16 -38.14 7.53
C THR A 55 37.97 -38.44 6.62
N HIS A 56 36.93 -39.10 7.15
CA HIS A 56 35.72 -39.45 6.39
C HIS A 56 35.07 -38.20 5.79
N ARG A 57 34.41 -38.36 4.64
CA ARG A 57 33.77 -37.25 3.91
C ARG A 57 32.79 -36.50 4.81
N ASP A 58 31.99 -37.22 5.58
CA ASP A 58 30.93 -36.63 6.40
C ASP A 58 31.51 -35.84 7.59
N VAL A 59 32.62 -36.30 8.16
CA VAL A 59 33.38 -35.53 9.16
C VAL A 59 33.95 -34.27 8.52
N LYS A 60 34.56 -34.35 7.33
CA LYS A 60 35.08 -33.16 6.62
C LYS A 60 33.98 -32.13 6.30
N ALA A 61 32.75 -32.59 6.04
CA ALA A 61 31.61 -31.73 5.68
C ALA A 61 31.06 -30.89 6.84
N VAL A 62 31.52 -31.10 8.08
CA VAL A 62 31.04 -30.36 9.26
C VAL A 62 32.02 -29.30 9.76
N LYS A 63 33.12 -29.09 9.04
CA LYS A 63 34.11 -28.06 9.35
C LYS A 63 33.47 -26.67 9.37
N PRO A 64 33.77 -25.81 10.36
CA PRO A 64 33.26 -24.45 10.40
C PRO A 64 33.77 -23.64 9.20
N ALA A 65 32.87 -22.92 8.53
CA ALA A 65 33.21 -22.18 7.30
C ALA A 65 34.07 -20.94 7.57
N ASN A 66 33.86 -20.26 8.70
CA ASN A 66 34.39 -18.92 8.98
C ASN A 66 35.34 -18.86 10.19
N ALA A 67 35.86 -19.98 10.68
CA ALA A 67 36.74 -20.01 11.85
C ALA A 67 37.78 -21.14 11.77
N ASP A 68 39.05 -20.87 12.13
CA ASP A 68 40.11 -21.88 12.19
C ASP A 68 40.08 -22.67 13.52
N VAL A 69 38.92 -23.24 13.83
CA VAL A 69 38.64 -23.99 15.06
C VAL A 69 38.05 -25.38 14.73
N GLY A 70 38.03 -26.27 15.72
CA GLY A 70 37.47 -27.62 15.57
C GLY A 70 35.96 -27.65 15.81
N SER A 71 35.24 -28.51 15.09
CA SER A 71 33.81 -28.75 15.31
C SER A 71 33.65 -29.64 16.53
N GLN A 72 32.88 -29.19 17.52
CA GLN A 72 32.66 -29.94 18.76
C GLN A 72 31.20 -30.38 18.86
N VAL A 73 31.03 -31.65 19.22
CA VAL A 73 29.74 -32.27 19.53
C VAL A 73 29.83 -32.87 20.93
N GLU A 74 28.82 -32.61 21.75
CA GLU A 74 28.66 -33.17 23.08
C GLU A 74 27.24 -33.71 23.22
N ALA A 75 27.09 -34.92 23.73
CA ALA A 75 25.79 -35.51 24.00
C ALA A 75 25.77 -36.20 25.35
N GLU A 76 24.66 -36.05 26.06
CA GLU A 76 24.36 -36.83 27.27
C GLU A 76 23.35 -37.91 26.91
N ILE A 77 23.74 -39.16 27.09
CA ILE A 77 23.01 -40.33 26.60
C ILE A 77 22.83 -41.34 27.73
N SER A 78 21.65 -41.93 27.80
CA SER A 78 21.40 -43.15 28.57
C SER A 78 21.14 -44.35 27.66
N THR A 79 21.78 -45.46 27.97
CA THR A 79 21.59 -46.73 27.25
C THR A 79 21.86 -47.91 28.17
N GLY A 80 20.91 -48.84 28.27
CA GLY A 80 20.94 -49.91 29.28
C GLY A 80 21.20 -49.36 30.69
N PRO A 81 22.20 -49.88 31.44
CA PRO A 81 22.55 -49.39 32.77
C PRO A 81 23.45 -48.14 32.78
N TYR A 82 23.83 -47.63 31.61
CA TYR A 82 24.80 -46.55 31.48
C TYR A 82 24.12 -45.20 31.28
N ARG A 83 24.65 -44.18 31.95
CA ARG A 83 24.40 -42.77 31.64
C ARG A 83 25.74 -42.06 31.54
N PHE A 84 26.00 -41.36 30.44
CA PHE A 84 27.30 -40.75 30.21
C PHE A 84 27.20 -39.47 29.38
N VAL A 85 28.19 -38.59 29.54
CA VAL A 85 28.44 -37.44 28.70
C VAL A 85 29.61 -37.78 27.77
N TYR A 86 29.37 -37.70 26.47
CA TYR A 86 30.35 -38.01 25.45
C TYR A 86 30.61 -36.80 24.58
N ARG A 87 31.88 -36.44 24.47
CA ARG A 87 32.33 -35.21 23.83
C ARG A 87 33.43 -35.52 22.83
N LYS A 88 33.27 -34.98 21.63
CA LYS A 88 34.26 -35.12 20.57
C LYS A 88 34.47 -33.80 19.84
N ARG A 89 35.73 -33.40 19.70
CA ARG A 89 36.14 -32.29 18.85
C ARG A 89 36.85 -32.87 17.63
N PHE A 90 36.34 -32.55 16.45
CA PHE A 90 36.91 -32.91 15.17
C PHE A 90 37.81 -31.80 14.62
N HIS A 91 38.65 -32.14 13.64
CA HIS A 91 39.53 -31.22 12.92
C HIS A 91 40.67 -30.64 13.78
N LYS A 92 40.54 -29.40 14.27
CA LYS A 92 41.61 -28.70 14.99
C LYS A 92 41.55 -29.09 16.46
N LYS A 93 42.72 -29.45 17.02
CA LYS A 93 42.88 -29.92 18.40
C LYS A 93 41.89 -31.05 18.69
N ALA A 94 41.97 -32.11 17.90
CA ALA A 94 41.08 -33.26 18.00
C ALA A 94 41.18 -33.90 19.39
N VAL A 95 40.02 -34.10 20.03
CA VAL A 95 39.89 -34.59 21.40
C VAL A 95 38.64 -35.46 21.48
N THR A 96 38.76 -36.60 22.16
CA THR A 96 37.63 -37.43 22.57
C THR A 96 37.64 -37.52 24.09
N GLU A 97 36.50 -37.30 24.74
CA GLU A 97 36.32 -37.40 26.19
C GLU A 97 35.00 -38.09 26.50
N LEU A 98 35.03 -38.95 27.51
CA LEU A 98 33.88 -39.67 28.02
C LEU A 98 33.83 -39.49 29.54
N GLU A 99 32.71 -39.01 30.06
CA GLU A 99 32.38 -39.03 31.49
C GLU A 99 31.19 -39.97 31.70
N ILE A 100 31.43 -41.11 32.33
CA ILE A 100 30.38 -42.02 32.76
C ILE A 100 29.84 -41.52 34.10
N ILE A 101 28.53 -41.39 34.21
CA ILE A 101 27.80 -40.97 35.41
C ILE A 101 27.27 -42.21 36.14
N GLU A 102 26.68 -43.15 35.39
CA GLU A 102 26.13 -44.42 35.88
C GLU A 102 26.68 -45.58 35.03
N PRO A 103 26.92 -46.77 35.62
CA PRO A 103 26.63 -47.14 37.02
C PRO A 103 27.70 -46.69 38.02
N ARG A 104 28.91 -46.38 37.56
CA ARG A 104 30.02 -45.85 38.37
C ARG A 104 30.67 -44.69 37.65
N ARG A 105 31.02 -43.63 38.38
CA ARG A 105 31.70 -42.47 37.80
C ARG A 105 33.09 -42.84 37.31
N GLU A 106 33.34 -42.59 36.04
CA GLU A 106 34.59 -42.90 35.34
C GLU A 106 34.82 -41.82 34.28
N GLN A 107 36.09 -41.43 34.07
CA GLN A 107 36.46 -40.49 33.02
C GLN A 107 37.55 -41.10 32.16
N LEU A 108 37.32 -41.12 30.85
CA LEU A 108 38.25 -41.63 29.85
C LEU A 108 38.47 -40.56 28.78
N SER A 109 39.60 -40.64 28.09
CA SER A 109 39.92 -39.73 26.99
C SER A 109 40.61 -40.46 25.85
N GLY A 110 40.63 -39.85 24.66
CA GLY A 110 41.29 -40.41 23.48
C GLY A 110 40.58 -41.65 22.93
N ASP A 111 41.36 -42.60 22.44
CA ASP A 111 40.84 -43.82 21.82
C ASP A 111 40.10 -44.72 22.84
N ASP A 112 40.60 -44.83 24.06
CA ASP A 112 39.95 -45.60 25.14
C ASP A 112 38.52 -45.12 25.41
N ALA A 113 38.28 -43.81 25.33
CA ALA A 113 36.94 -43.25 25.48
C ALA A 113 36.01 -43.64 24.32
N HIS A 114 36.51 -43.67 23.09
CA HIS A 114 35.70 -44.07 21.93
C HIS A 114 35.37 -45.55 21.98
N ASP A 115 36.37 -46.40 22.24
CA ASP A 115 36.23 -47.85 22.30
C ASP A 115 35.27 -48.24 23.44
N ARG A 116 35.32 -47.52 24.58
CA ARG A 116 34.38 -47.75 25.68
C ARG A 116 32.93 -47.42 25.30
N VAL A 117 32.70 -46.32 24.57
CA VAL A 117 31.35 -45.98 24.09
C VAL A 117 30.84 -47.01 23.08
N GLU A 118 31.68 -47.41 22.13
CA GLU A 118 31.33 -48.44 21.13
C GLU A 118 30.94 -49.76 21.81
N ALA A 119 31.72 -50.19 22.82
CA ALA A 119 31.40 -51.36 23.64
C ALA A 119 30.05 -51.21 24.34
N MET A 120 29.80 -50.10 25.04
CA MET A 120 28.52 -49.85 25.73
C MET A 120 27.31 -49.86 24.77
N LEU A 121 27.45 -49.29 23.58
CA LEU A 121 26.38 -49.28 22.57
C LEU A 121 26.15 -50.67 21.99
N SER A 122 27.20 -51.43 21.67
CA SER A 122 27.08 -52.80 21.15
C SER A 122 26.44 -53.77 22.16
N GLU A 123 26.65 -53.52 23.46
CA GLU A 123 26.06 -54.31 24.55
C GLU A 123 24.56 -54.00 24.73
N THR A 124 24.16 -52.74 24.56
CA THR A 124 22.84 -52.24 25.02
C THR A 124 21.89 -51.85 23.90
N LEU A 125 22.37 -51.71 22.66
CA LEU A 125 21.58 -51.28 21.51
C LEU A 125 21.73 -52.27 20.37
N ASP A 126 20.60 -52.58 19.77
CA ASP A 126 20.55 -53.20 18.45
C ASP A 126 20.79 -52.12 17.39
N THR A 127 22.00 -52.11 16.84
CA THR A 127 22.44 -51.11 15.88
C THR A 127 21.60 -51.11 14.60
N LYS A 128 21.09 -52.27 14.16
CA LYS A 128 20.24 -52.35 12.97
C LYS A 128 18.85 -51.77 13.22
N LEU A 129 18.27 -52.03 14.39
CA LEU A 129 17.00 -51.41 14.78
C LEU A 129 17.15 -49.90 14.97
N TRP A 130 18.26 -49.46 15.55
CA TRP A 130 18.60 -48.05 15.70
C TRP A 130 18.70 -47.31 14.35
N GLU A 131 19.36 -47.93 13.36
CA GLU A 131 19.42 -47.39 12.00
C GLU A 131 18.04 -47.36 11.32
N ALA A 132 17.26 -48.43 11.49
CA ALA A 132 15.92 -48.55 10.91
C ALA A 132 14.90 -47.52 11.42
N GLN A 133 14.99 -47.13 12.70
CA GLN A 133 14.09 -46.13 13.31
C GLN A 133 14.31 -44.71 12.77
N ARG A 134 15.34 -44.50 11.96
CA ARG A 134 15.76 -43.16 11.54
C ARG A 134 15.49 -42.94 10.06
N VAL A 135 14.38 -42.27 9.78
CA VAL A 135 14.05 -41.81 8.43
C VAL A 135 14.72 -40.45 8.20
N LEU A 136 15.91 -40.45 7.61
CA LEU A 136 16.56 -39.23 7.13
C LEU A 136 15.99 -38.86 5.75
N GLN A 137 15.70 -37.58 5.50
CA GLN A 137 15.10 -37.09 4.25
C GLN A 137 15.89 -37.44 2.97
N SER A 138 17.16 -37.86 3.10
CA SER A 138 18.05 -38.21 1.99
C SER A 138 18.15 -39.72 1.69
N SER A 139 17.55 -40.58 2.51
CA SER A 139 17.56 -42.04 2.30
C SER A 139 16.33 -42.45 1.49
N SER A 140 16.55 -43.22 0.42
CA SER A 140 15.51 -43.77 -0.45
C SER A 140 14.45 -44.52 0.37
N THR A 141 13.17 -44.35 0.01
CA THR A 141 11.98 -45.05 0.54
C THR A 141 11.95 -46.55 0.18
N GLU A 142 13.11 -47.20 0.09
CA GLU A 142 13.18 -48.65 -0.03
C GLU A 142 12.78 -49.30 1.29
N ALA A 143 12.18 -50.50 1.22
CA ALA A 143 11.77 -51.25 2.39
C ALA A 143 12.99 -51.54 3.28
N VAL A 144 12.91 -51.10 4.54
CA VAL A 144 13.97 -51.31 5.53
C VAL A 144 14.09 -52.80 5.82
N ASN A 145 15.25 -53.40 5.51
CA ASN A 145 15.49 -54.82 5.77
C ASN A 145 15.85 -55.04 7.25
N LEU A 146 14.87 -55.47 8.03
CA LEU A 146 14.97 -55.71 9.48
C LEU A 146 15.43 -57.13 9.86
N SER A 147 15.76 -57.99 8.89
CA SER A 147 16.01 -59.44 9.06
C SER A 147 17.21 -59.83 9.94
N GLY A 148 17.93 -58.88 10.53
CA GLY A 148 19.08 -59.17 11.39
C GLY A 148 19.11 -58.41 12.70
N SER A 149 17.96 -57.95 13.20
CA SER A 149 17.81 -57.34 14.52
C SER A 149 17.61 -58.42 15.59
N ASP A 150 18.62 -58.62 16.44
CA ASP A 150 18.61 -59.61 17.52
C ASP A 150 17.61 -59.26 18.63
N SER A 151 17.42 -57.96 18.90
CA SER A 151 16.46 -57.50 19.91
C SER A 151 15.02 -57.62 19.46
N LEU A 152 14.74 -57.35 18.18
CA LEU A 152 13.43 -57.57 17.58
C LEU A 152 13.15 -59.07 17.48
N ALA A 153 14.12 -59.87 17.02
CA ALA A 153 14.01 -61.32 16.99
C ALA A 153 13.76 -61.90 18.39
N ARG A 154 14.51 -61.48 19.42
CA ARG A 154 14.28 -61.94 20.80
C ARG A 154 12.98 -61.42 21.42
N ALA A 155 12.55 -60.20 21.12
CA ALA A 155 11.27 -59.68 21.60
C ALA A 155 10.09 -60.41 20.93
N LEU A 156 10.21 -60.73 19.64
CA LEU A 156 9.29 -61.59 18.91
C LEU A 156 9.32 -63.03 19.46
N ASP A 157 10.50 -63.59 19.72
CA ASP A 157 10.65 -64.95 20.29
C ASP A 157 10.15 -65.04 21.73
N ALA A 158 10.36 -64.00 22.56
CA ALA A 158 9.86 -63.95 23.93
C ALA A 158 8.34 -63.74 23.98
N ALA A 159 7.78 -62.97 23.05
CA ALA A 159 6.33 -62.87 22.85
C ALA A 159 5.74 -64.19 22.32
N ALA A 160 6.47 -64.92 21.48
CA ALA A 160 6.09 -66.23 20.98
C ALA A 160 6.26 -67.37 21.99
N GLY A 161 7.09 -67.20 23.02
CA GLY A 161 7.49 -68.22 23.99
C GLY A 161 6.56 -68.42 25.20
N GLU A 162 5.51 -67.61 25.37
CA GLU A 162 4.49 -67.80 26.43
C GLU A 162 3.25 -68.60 25.97
N THR A 163 3.24 -69.10 24.74
CA THR A 163 2.20 -70.01 24.26
C THR A 163 2.81 -71.27 23.67
N ASP A 164 2.63 -72.37 24.39
CA ASP A 164 2.68 -73.71 23.81
C ASP A 164 1.67 -73.76 22.64
N ALA A 165 2.18 -74.09 21.44
CA ALA A 165 1.51 -74.34 20.16
C ALA A 165 1.43 -73.20 19.09
N GLY A 166 2.31 -73.32 18.08
CA GLY A 166 1.99 -73.04 16.66
C GLY A 166 2.53 -71.73 16.06
N PRO A 167 2.96 -71.72 14.77
CA PRO A 167 3.57 -70.56 14.14
C PRO A 167 2.54 -69.52 13.65
N SER A 168 2.97 -68.25 13.66
CA SER A 168 2.46 -67.09 12.89
C SER A 168 1.00 -66.66 13.08
N ASN A 169 0.74 -65.75 14.02
CA ASN A 169 -0.51 -64.98 14.04
C ASN A 169 -0.44 -63.57 14.67
N ASP A 170 0.73 -63.10 15.12
CA ASP A 170 0.83 -61.90 15.98
C ASP A 170 1.18 -60.60 15.23
N ASP A 171 1.83 -60.68 14.06
CA ASP A 171 2.01 -59.54 13.15
C ASP A 171 0.66 -58.98 12.64
N SER A 172 -0.36 -59.85 12.55
CA SER A 172 -1.72 -59.43 12.23
C SER A 172 -2.33 -58.57 13.34
N LEU A 173 -2.04 -58.83 14.62
CA LEU A 173 -2.69 -58.13 15.73
C LEU A 173 -2.26 -56.65 15.87
N TRP A 174 -0.99 -56.32 15.57
CA TRP A 174 -0.52 -54.93 15.59
C TRP A 174 -0.99 -54.13 14.39
N ILE A 175 -0.97 -54.73 13.20
CA ILE A 175 -1.50 -54.11 11.99
C ILE A 175 -3.00 -53.86 12.15
N ASP A 176 -3.73 -54.80 12.74
CA ASP A 176 -5.16 -54.66 13.03
C ASP A 176 -5.45 -53.52 14.03
N LEU A 177 -4.59 -53.31 15.05
CA LEU A 177 -4.71 -52.19 15.99
C LEU A 177 -4.45 -50.83 15.31
N ILE A 178 -3.43 -50.76 14.46
CA ILE A 178 -3.11 -49.56 13.68
C ILE A 178 -4.24 -49.24 12.71
N ASP A 179 -4.75 -50.25 12.00
CA ASP A 179 -5.87 -50.08 11.08
C ASP A 179 -7.15 -49.67 11.81
N THR A 180 -7.41 -50.25 12.99
CA THR A 180 -8.54 -49.86 13.84
C THR A 180 -8.46 -48.40 14.27
N GLU A 181 -7.27 -47.91 14.67
CA GLU A 181 -7.08 -46.51 15.04
C GLU A 181 -7.15 -45.60 13.81
N TYR A 182 -6.54 -45.99 12.69
CA TYR A 182 -6.56 -45.25 11.43
C TYR A 182 -8.00 -45.06 10.92
N LEU A 183 -8.81 -46.12 10.96
CA LEU A 183 -10.19 -46.11 10.49
C LEU A 183 -11.13 -45.23 11.32
N LYS A 184 -10.72 -44.81 12.53
CA LYS A 184 -11.46 -43.80 13.31
C LYS A 184 -11.44 -42.42 12.63
N TYR A 185 -10.36 -42.10 11.92
CA TYR A 185 -10.13 -40.78 11.33
C TYR A 185 -10.20 -40.76 9.81
N PHE A 186 -9.99 -41.91 9.15
CA PHE A 186 -9.93 -42.03 7.70
C PHE A 186 -10.72 -43.25 7.19
N THR A 187 -11.16 -43.21 5.94
CA THR A 187 -11.65 -44.41 5.23
C THR A 187 -10.46 -45.31 4.87
N PRO A 188 -10.68 -46.59 4.50
CA PRO A 188 -9.62 -47.43 3.92
C PRO A 188 -8.94 -46.80 2.68
N THR A 189 -9.67 -45.92 1.98
CA THR A 189 -9.17 -45.15 0.83
C THR A 189 -8.47 -43.84 1.21
N GLY A 190 -8.27 -43.56 2.50
CA GLY A 190 -7.59 -42.37 3.02
C GLY A 190 -8.41 -41.08 3.04
N ARG A 191 -9.73 -41.14 2.81
CA ARG A 191 -10.60 -39.96 2.90
C ARG A 191 -10.92 -39.66 4.37
N PRO A 192 -10.89 -38.40 4.82
CA PRO A 192 -11.24 -38.09 6.21
C PRO A 192 -12.67 -38.50 6.61
N THR A 193 -12.81 -39.08 7.79
CA THR A 193 -14.08 -39.52 8.39
C THR A 193 -14.16 -39.12 9.86
N GLY A 194 -15.32 -39.38 10.47
CA GLY A 194 -15.48 -39.34 11.93
C GLY A 194 -15.02 -38.01 12.57
N PRO A 195 -14.23 -38.07 13.65
CA PRO A 195 -13.74 -36.89 14.35
C PRO A 195 -12.90 -35.96 13.46
N TRP A 196 -12.09 -36.50 12.55
CA TRP A 196 -11.23 -35.68 11.70
C TRP A 196 -12.04 -34.86 10.70
N LYS A 197 -13.05 -35.48 10.08
CA LYS A 197 -13.97 -34.78 9.19
C LYS A 197 -14.74 -33.70 9.95
N ALA A 198 -15.25 -34.01 11.14
CA ALA A 198 -15.98 -33.03 11.97
C ALA A 198 -15.11 -31.82 12.36
N VAL A 199 -13.85 -32.05 12.76
CA VAL A 199 -12.91 -30.96 13.07
C VAL A 199 -12.60 -30.14 11.81
N THR A 200 -12.38 -30.80 10.67
CA THR A 200 -12.10 -30.13 9.39
C THR A 200 -13.27 -29.24 8.98
N GLU A 201 -14.50 -29.76 9.01
CA GLU A 201 -15.71 -29.00 8.71
C GLU A 201 -15.86 -27.81 9.68
N ARG A 202 -15.66 -28.03 10.98
CA ARG A 202 -15.71 -26.94 11.98
C ARG A 202 -14.67 -25.85 11.72
N VAL A 203 -13.45 -26.22 11.34
CA VAL A 203 -12.39 -25.26 10.97
C VAL A 203 -12.79 -24.49 9.71
N THR A 204 -13.30 -25.16 8.67
CA THR A 204 -13.73 -24.48 7.44
C THR A 204 -14.89 -23.51 7.68
N LEU A 205 -15.84 -23.88 8.53
CA LEU A 205 -16.97 -23.03 8.92
C LEU A 205 -16.48 -21.81 9.72
N ALA A 206 -15.63 -22.01 10.72
CA ALA A 206 -15.04 -20.93 11.51
C ALA A 206 -14.22 -19.97 10.63
N GLN A 207 -13.44 -20.49 9.68
CA GLN A 207 -12.70 -19.67 8.71
C GLN A 207 -13.64 -18.90 7.77
N ALA A 208 -14.76 -19.49 7.35
CA ALA A 208 -15.78 -18.78 6.59
C ALA A 208 -16.43 -17.66 7.41
N GLU A 209 -16.73 -17.90 8.68
CA GLU A 209 -17.27 -16.88 9.57
C GLU A 209 -16.28 -15.72 9.78
N VAL A 210 -15.00 -16.03 10.09
CA VAL A 210 -13.96 -15.00 10.23
C VAL A 210 -13.86 -14.14 8.97
N ARG A 211 -13.85 -14.74 7.77
CA ARG A 211 -13.84 -13.98 6.50
C ARG A 211 -15.07 -13.08 6.34
N SER A 212 -16.25 -13.57 6.73
CA SER A 212 -17.48 -12.78 6.70
C SER A 212 -17.43 -11.59 7.66
N ARG A 213 -16.94 -11.81 8.89
CA ARG A 213 -16.77 -10.74 9.89
C ARG A 213 -15.76 -9.70 9.46
N LEU A 214 -14.62 -10.11 8.90
CA LEU A 214 -13.60 -9.19 8.38
C LEU A 214 -14.17 -8.31 7.27
N ARG A 215 -14.93 -8.88 6.32
CA ARG A 215 -15.61 -8.08 5.29
C ARG A 215 -16.61 -7.09 5.86
N ALA A 216 -17.35 -7.45 6.91
CA ALA A 216 -18.27 -6.54 7.57
C ALA A 216 -17.54 -5.38 8.27
N VAL A 217 -16.35 -5.62 8.82
CA VAL A 217 -15.49 -4.56 9.39
C VAL A 217 -14.97 -3.65 8.28
N GLU A 218 -14.44 -4.21 7.20
CA GLU A 218 -13.97 -3.43 6.04
C GLU A 218 -15.07 -2.52 5.46
N GLU A 219 -16.32 -3.02 5.39
CA GLU A 219 -17.46 -2.22 4.93
C GLU A 219 -17.79 -1.07 5.90
N VAL A 220 -17.67 -1.28 7.21
CA VAL A 220 -17.86 -0.22 8.21
C VAL A 220 -16.75 0.82 8.08
N ASP A 221 -15.49 0.40 7.94
CA ASP A 221 -14.35 1.30 7.78
C ASP A 221 -14.49 2.15 6.51
N GLU A 222 -14.93 1.56 5.39
CA GLU A 222 -15.20 2.31 4.16
C GLU A 222 -16.31 3.37 4.36
N ARG A 223 -17.39 3.00 5.07
CA ARG A 223 -18.49 3.93 5.37
C ARG A 223 -18.06 5.07 6.29
N VAL A 224 -17.21 4.78 7.29
CA VAL A 224 -16.66 5.81 8.19
C VAL A 224 -15.76 6.76 7.41
N ALA A 225 -14.82 6.25 6.60
CA ALA A 225 -13.95 7.07 5.77
C ALA A 225 -14.76 7.96 4.80
N ARG A 226 -15.82 7.41 4.19
CA ARG A 226 -16.74 8.17 3.33
C ARG A 226 -17.49 9.24 4.12
N HIS A 227 -17.95 8.94 5.33
CA HIS A 227 -18.65 9.90 6.18
C HIS A 227 -17.74 11.06 6.59
N GLU A 228 -16.49 10.79 6.96
CA GLU A 228 -15.49 11.81 7.28
C GLU A 228 -15.21 12.71 6.08
N ALA A 229 -14.99 12.11 4.90
CA ALA A 229 -14.77 12.87 3.66
C ALA A 229 -15.96 13.76 3.29
N LEU A 230 -17.19 13.24 3.39
CA LEU A 230 -18.41 14.01 3.13
C LEU A 230 -18.62 15.12 4.15
N THR A 231 -18.31 14.87 5.43
CA THR A 231 -18.40 15.87 6.49
C THR A 231 -17.43 17.02 6.25
N ALA A 232 -16.17 16.71 5.88
CA ALA A 232 -15.19 17.73 5.52
C ALA A 232 -15.62 18.53 4.27
N ALA A 233 -16.18 17.86 3.25
CA ALA A 233 -16.69 18.52 2.06
C ALA A 233 -17.87 19.45 2.36
N LEU A 234 -18.81 19.03 3.22
CA LEU A 234 -19.93 19.85 3.68
C LEU A 234 -19.43 21.08 4.43
N GLN A 235 -18.49 20.92 5.36
CA GLN A 235 -17.93 22.05 6.09
C GLN A 235 -17.24 23.06 5.15
N ALA A 236 -16.45 22.57 4.18
CA ALA A 236 -15.81 23.44 3.19
C ALA A 236 -16.82 24.20 2.32
N LEU A 237 -17.93 23.55 1.95
CA LEU A 237 -19.03 24.18 1.21
C LEU A 237 -19.74 25.26 2.05
N ASP A 238 -20.03 24.97 3.31
CA ASP A 238 -20.66 25.91 4.23
C ASP A 238 -19.76 27.15 4.47
N GLU A 239 -18.47 26.94 4.67
CA GLU A 239 -17.48 28.02 4.80
C GLU A 239 -17.37 28.87 3.52
N ALA A 240 -17.51 28.25 2.34
CA ALA A 240 -17.45 28.94 1.06
C ALA A 240 -18.74 29.68 0.68
N LEU A 241 -19.89 29.32 1.26
CA LEU A 241 -21.20 29.82 0.88
C LEU A 241 -21.40 31.29 1.26
N ALA A 242 -21.06 31.67 2.50
CA ALA A 242 -21.16 33.05 2.96
C ALA A 242 -20.34 34.06 2.10
N PRO A 243 -19.04 33.82 1.82
CA PRO A 243 -18.26 34.71 0.95
C PRO A 243 -18.70 34.66 -0.52
N ALA A 244 -19.24 33.54 -1.01
CA ALA A 244 -19.83 33.48 -2.35
C ALA A 244 -21.10 34.36 -2.44
N ASN A 245 -21.98 34.29 -1.45
CA ASN A 245 -23.17 35.13 -1.38
C ASN A 245 -22.82 36.61 -1.22
N SER A 246 -21.81 36.95 -0.42
CA SER A 246 -21.33 38.33 -0.31
C SER A 246 -20.85 38.87 -1.67
N ARG A 247 -20.05 38.08 -2.41
CA ARG A 247 -19.60 38.43 -3.76
C ARG A 247 -20.76 38.60 -4.74
N LEU A 248 -21.76 37.71 -4.69
CA LEU A 248 -22.97 37.81 -5.51
C LEU A 248 -23.75 39.10 -5.22
N THR A 249 -23.95 39.42 -3.94
CA THR A 249 -24.64 40.65 -3.52
C THR A 249 -23.88 41.90 -3.97
N ALA A 250 -22.56 41.92 -3.82
CA ALA A 250 -21.71 43.01 -4.28
C ALA A 250 -21.76 43.19 -5.81
N ALA A 251 -21.73 42.08 -6.57
CA ALA A 251 -21.85 42.12 -8.01
C ALA A 251 -23.21 42.66 -8.48
N ARG A 252 -24.31 42.25 -7.82
CA ARG A 252 -25.66 42.77 -8.10
C ARG A 252 -25.78 44.26 -7.84
N THR A 253 -25.31 44.72 -6.67
CA THR A 253 -25.32 46.16 -6.35
C THR A 253 -24.49 46.99 -7.32
N ALA A 254 -23.35 46.46 -7.80
CA ALA A 254 -22.56 47.11 -8.83
C ALA A 254 -23.29 47.17 -10.19
N ASP A 255 -24.00 46.11 -10.58
CA ASP A 255 -24.78 46.08 -11.83
C ASP A 255 -25.97 47.05 -11.80
N ASP A 256 -26.66 47.15 -10.66
CA ASP A 256 -27.73 48.14 -10.44
C ASP A 256 -27.20 49.57 -10.59
N ALA A 257 -26.05 49.87 -9.96
CA ALA A 257 -25.40 51.18 -10.06
C ALA A 257 -24.93 51.49 -11.49
N LEU A 258 -24.41 50.50 -12.22
CA LEU A 258 -24.03 50.66 -13.63
C LEU A 258 -25.24 50.92 -14.52
N THR A 259 -26.37 50.27 -14.24
CA THR A 259 -27.63 50.50 -14.96
C THR A 259 -28.10 51.94 -14.74
N GLU A 260 -28.11 52.43 -13.50
CA GLU A 260 -28.45 53.82 -13.20
C GLU A 260 -27.52 54.82 -13.90
N LEU A 261 -26.20 54.55 -13.92
CA LEU A 261 -25.23 55.39 -14.62
C LEU A 261 -25.45 55.40 -16.13
N ARG A 262 -25.82 54.26 -16.75
CA ARG A 262 -26.16 54.19 -18.17
C ARG A 262 -27.40 55.03 -18.49
N ASP A 263 -28.41 54.97 -17.63
CA ASP A 263 -29.64 55.75 -17.81
C ASP A 263 -29.36 57.25 -17.70
N ARG A 264 -28.64 57.67 -16.67
CA ARG A 264 -28.20 59.07 -16.49
C ARG A 264 -27.36 59.56 -17.68
N LEU A 265 -26.44 58.73 -18.17
CA LEU A 265 -25.64 59.06 -19.36
C LEU A 265 -26.52 59.20 -20.62
N SER A 266 -27.53 58.34 -20.79
CA SER A 266 -28.46 58.42 -21.92
C SER A 266 -29.26 59.73 -21.88
N GLN A 267 -29.78 60.10 -20.70
CA GLN A 267 -30.53 61.34 -20.48
C GLN A 267 -29.63 62.57 -20.71
N ALA A 268 -28.42 62.57 -20.16
CA ALA A 268 -27.45 63.64 -20.36
C ALA A 268 -27.09 63.82 -21.85
N ARG A 269 -26.93 62.71 -22.60
CA ARG A 269 -26.70 62.76 -24.05
C ARG A 269 -27.90 63.32 -24.81
N GLN A 270 -29.12 62.95 -24.44
CA GLN A 270 -30.33 63.51 -25.05
C GLN A 270 -30.45 65.02 -24.79
N ILE A 271 -30.21 65.46 -23.55
CA ILE A 271 -30.21 66.90 -23.19
C ILE A 271 -29.11 67.65 -23.95
N ALA A 272 -27.89 67.09 -24.01
CA ALA A 272 -26.81 67.71 -24.76
C ALA A 272 -27.15 67.84 -26.25
N ALA A 273 -27.78 66.83 -26.85
CA ALA A 273 -28.22 66.86 -28.24
C ALA A 273 -29.32 67.91 -28.48
N THR A 274 -30.31 68.04 -27.59
CA THR A 274 -31.35 69.06 -27.71
C THR A 274 -30.79 70.46 -27.54
N VAL A 275 -29.94 70.70 -26.54
CA VAL A 275 -29.27 72.00 -26.33
C VAL A 275 -28.39 72.37 -27.51
N ALA A 276 -27.63 71.43 -28.06
CA ALA A 276 -26.82 71.67 -29.26
C ALA A 276 -27.68 72.02 -30.48
N ALA A 277 -28.80 71.32 -30.68
CA ALA A 277 -29.75 71.62 -31.75
C ALA A 277 -30.39 73.01 -31.58
N THR A 278 -30.83 73.36 -30.36
CA THR A 278 -31.39 74.68 -30.05
C THR A 278 -30.34 75.78 -30.26
N SER A 279 -29.12 75.60 -29.76
CA SER A 279 -28.02 76.58 -29.96
C SER A 279 -27.72 76.79 -31.44
N THR A 280 -27.71 75.72 -32.24
CA THR A 280 -27.49 75.80 -33.68
C THR A 280 -28.64 76.54 -34.36
N GLY A 281 -29.89 76.25 -33.99
CA GLY A 281 -31.08 76.95 -34.47
C GLY A 281 -31.08 78.43 -34.10
N SER A 282 -30.74 78.78 -32.86
CA SER A 282 -30.63 80.17 -32.40
C SER A 282 -29.53 80.93 -33.13
N ALA A 283 -28.36 80.32 -33.36
CA ALA A 283 -27.28 80.94 -34.13
C ALA A 283 -27.69 81.22 -35.59
N LEU A 284 -28.41 80.27 -36.22
CA LEU A 284 -28.96 80.46 -37.57
C LEU A 284 -30.01 81.58 -37.59
N ALA A 285 -30.93 81.60 -36.64
CA ALA A 285 -31.96 82.63 -36.52
C ALA A 285 -31.36 84.02 -36.30
N ASP A 286 -30.32 84.13 -35.47
CA ASP A 286 -29.61 85.40 -35.23
C ASP A 286 -28.87 85.90 -36.47
N THR A 287 -28.25 84.97 -37.21
CA THR A 287 -27.60 85.26 -38.50
C THR A 287 -28.62 85.78 -39.52
N GLN A 288 -29.77 85.11 -39.65
CA GLN A 288 -30.86 85.53 -40.54
C GLN A 288 -31.44 86.88 -40.12
N ARG A 289 -31.69 87.09 -38.82
CA ARG A 289 -32.15 88.38 -38.28
C ARG A 289 -31.17 89.50 -38.62
N SER A 290 -29.87 89.27 -38.43
CA SER A 290 -28.83 90.25 -38.73
C SER A 290 -28.79 90.61 -40.22
N GLN A 291 -28.97 89.62 -41.11
CA GLN A 291 -29.11 89.84 -42.56
C GLN A 291 -30.35 90.65 -42.91
N LEU A 292 -31.51 90.34 -42.31
CA LEU A 292 -32.76 91.08 -42.52
C LEU A 292 -32.66 92.52 -42.02
N VAL A 293 -32.03 92.76 -40.86
CA VAL A 293 -31.79 94.11 -40.34
C VAL A 293 -30.90 94.91 -41.30
N ALA A 294 -29.82 94.30 -41.82
CA ALA A 294 -28.96 94.95 -42.81
C ALA A 294 -29.69 95.24 -44.13
N ASP A 295 -30.57 94.34 -44.58
CA ASP A 295 -31.39 94.57 -45.77
C ASP A 295 -32.43 95.67 -45.56
N CYS A 296 -33.13 95.68 -44.41
CA CYS A 296 -34.03 96.77 -44.03
C CYS A 296 -33.30 98.12 -44.00
N ALA A 297 -32.14 98.21 -43.35
CA ALA A 297 -31.34 99.44 -43.32
C ALA A 297 -31.01 99.94 -44.74
N ARG A 298 -30.54 99.04 -45.61
CA ARG A 298 -30.24 99.35 -47.03
C ARG A 298 -31.47 99.82 -47.80
N ARG A 299 -32.62 99.17 -47.60
CA ARG A 299 -33.89 99.57 -48.22
C ARG A 299 -34.36 100.93 -47.70
N THR A 300 -34.20 101.21 -46.42
CA THR A 300 -34.52 102.51 -45.83
C THR A 300 -33.64 103.61 -46.42
N GLU A 301 -32.33 103.40 -46.50
CA GLU A 301 -31.40 104.33 -47.18
C GLU A 301 -31.80 104.57 -48.64
N THR A 302 -32.13 103.49 -49.37
CA THR A 302 -32.57 103.57 -50.76
C THR A 302 -33.88 104.35 -50.89
N LEU A 303 -34.83 104.14 -49.97
CA LEU A 303 -36.12 104.84 -49.96
C LEU A 303 -35.93 106.33 -49.68
N VAL A 304 -35.08 106.70 -48.71
CA VAL A 304 -34.71 108.10 -48.43
C VAL A 304 -34.07 108.74 -49.65
N ALA A 305 -33.15 108.05 -50.33
CA ALA A 305 -32.53 108.53 -51.56
C ALA A 305 -33.56 108.73 -52.69
N LEU A 306 -34.47 107.77 -52.88
CA LEU A 306 -35.56 107.87 -53.87
C LEU A 306 -36.56 108.99 -53.53
N GLN A 307 -36.87 109.20 -52.25
CA GLN A 307 -37.70 110.34 -51.80
C GLN A 307 -37.02 111.67 -52.10
N ALA A 308 -35.72 111.78 -51.86
CA ALA A 308 -34.95 112.97 -52.19
C ALA A 308 -34.92 113.21 -53.72
N GLN A 309 -34.72 112.15 -54.52
CA GLN A 309 -34.80 112.23 -55.99
C GLN A 309 -36.19 112.65 -56.47
N ARG A 310 -37.25 112.09 -55.89
CA ARG A 310 -38.63 112.46 -56.19
C ARG A 310 -38.90 113.92 -55.86
N ALA A 311 -38.52 114.40 -54.67
CA ALA A 311 -38.69 115.80 -54.29
C ALA A 311 -37.94 116.75 -55.24
N ALA A 312 -36.72 116.37 -55.66
CA ALA A 312 -35.98 117.11 -56.67
C ALA A 312 -36.69 117.13 -58.03
N ALA A 313 -37.25 115.99 -58.47
CA ALA A 313 -38.01 115.88 -59.71
C ALA A 313 -39.31 116.69 -59.67
N GLU A 314 -40.05 116.68 -58.54
CA GLU A 314 -41.25 117.50 -58.34
C GLU A 314 -40.90 119.01 -58.38
N LEU A 315 -39.75 119.41 -57.82
CA LEU A 315 -39.25 120.79 -57.93
C LEU A 315 -38.89 121.15 -59.38
N GLN A 316 -38.29 120.24 -60.13
CA GLN A 316 -37.99 120.45 -61.54
C GLN A 316 -39.26 120.53 -62.39
N GLU A 317 -40.26 119.68 -62.13
CA GLU A 317 -41.54 119.70 -62.83
C GLU A 317 -42.30 121.00 -62.56
N THR A 318 -42.39 121.43 -61.30
CA THR A 318 -43.02 122.71 -60.95
C THR A 318 -42.29 123.89 -61.58
N GLY A 319 -40.95 123.89 -61.58
CA GLY A 319 -40.15 124.86 -62.32
C GLY A 319 -40.41 124.83 -63.84
N ALA A 320 -40.48 123.65 -64.45
CA ALA A 320 -40.76 123.50 -65.88
C ALA A 320 -42.19 123.95 -66.24
N ARG A 321 -43.18 123.67 -65.39
CA ARG A 321 -44.56 124.17 -65.53
C ARG A 321 -44.61 125.69 -65.46
N GLN A 322 -43.93 126.31 -64.51
CA GLN A 322 -43.83 127.79 -64.43
C GLN A 322 -43.17 128.38 -65.67
N VAL A 323 -42.11 127.76 -66.19
CA VAL A 323 -41.46 128.18 -67.45
C VAL A 323 -42.43 128.03 -68.62
N ALA A 324 -43.14 126.90 -68.73
CA ALA A 324 -44.13 126.68 -69.78
C ALA A 324 -45.31 127.67 -69.70
N GLU A 325 -45.83 127.96 -68.51
CA GLU A 325 -46.86 128.98 -68.28
C GLU A 325 -46.35 130.37 -68.66
N SER A 326 -45.11 130.73 -68.30
CA SER A 326 -44.48 132.00 -68.68
C SER A 326 -44.25 132.11 -70.20
N ALA A 327 -43.89 131.00 -70.85
CA ALA A 327 -43.72 130.94 -72.30
C ALA A 327 -45.06 131.00 -73.03
N SER A 328 -46.12 130.39 -72.48
CA SER A 328 -47.49 130.49 -73.00
C SER A 328 -48.02 131.91 -72.88
N THR A 329 -47.84 132.57 -71.73
CA THR A 329 -48.21 133.99 -71.57
C THR A 329 -47.38 134.91 -72.46
N ALA A 330 -46.09 134.64 -72.67
CA ALA A 330 -45.28 135.38 -73.62
C ALA A 330 -45.70 135.15 -75.09
N ALA A 331 -46.11 133.94 -75.46
CA ALA A 331 -46.64 133.63 -76.79
C ALA A 331 -48.01 134.27 -77.03
N GLU A 332 -48.88 134.31 -76.02
CA GLU A 332 -50.15 135.05 -76.06
C GLU A 332 -49.94 136.57 -76.18
N GLN A 333 -48.87 137.12 -75.59
CA GLN A 333 -48.50 138.53 -75.72
C GLN A 333 -47.82 138.88 -77.05
N ALA A 334 -47.15 137.92 -77.72
CA ALA A 334 -46.51 138.12 -79.02
C ALA A 334 -47.46 137.91 -80.21
N GLY A 335 -48.66 137.37 -79.97
CA GLY A 335 -49.72 137.18 -80.96
C GLY A 335 -50.79 138.28 -81.00
N ALA A 336 -50.62 139.34 -80.21
CA ALA A 336 -51.46 140.55 -80.18
C ALA A 336 -50.78 141.70 -80.93
#